data_AF-A0A7S0GHI1-F1
#
_entry.id   AF-A0A7S0GHI1-F1
#
_cell.length_a   1.000
_cell.length_b   1.000
_cell.length_c   1.000
_cell.angle_alpha   90.00
_cell.angle_beta   90.00
_cell.angle_gamma   90.00
#
_symmetry.space_group_name_H-M   'P 1'
#
loop_
_entity.id
_entity.type
_entity.pdbx_description
1 polymer ?
#
loop_
_entity_poly.entity_id
_entity_poly.type
_entity_poly.pdbx_seq_one_letter_code
_entity_poly.pdbx_strand_id
1 'polypeptide(L)'
;WFSGQGRGIFQDEKKEPTGIWECSKSERKCMVERWNQEWIQPQVDLLESTMESLQKNKEAMRSLRQGNELRVLETATIIGCTTVAAARYQGLINPTVVIVEEAGEILESHVLVNLGSSCEQLIMIGDHKQLKPKID
;
A
#
# COMPACT_ATOMS: atom_id res chain seq x y z
N TRP A 1 1.58 17.54 -37.08
CA TRP A 1 2.43 16.54 -37.77
C TRP A 1 1.80 15.15 -37.77
N PHE A 2 1.63 14.49 -36.61
CA PHE A 2 0.98 13.15 -36.52
C PHE A 2 -0.50 13.13 -36.94
N SER A 3 -1.24 14.21 -36.68
CA SER A 3 -2.64 14.41 -37.11
C SER A 3 -2.83 14.53 -38.63
N GLY A 4 -1.76 14.47 -39.42
CA GLY A 4 -1.77 14.78 -40.86
C GLY A 4 -1.73 16.27 -41.16
N GLN A 5 -1.66 17.13 -40.13
CA GLN A 5 -1.38 18.54 -40.31
C GLN A 5 0.03 18.71 -40.89
N GLY A 6 0.12 19.52 -41.95
CA GLY A 6 1.37 19.90 -42.61
C GLY A 6 2.25 20.79 -41.72
N ARG A 7 3.13 21.56 -42.35
CA ARG A 7 4.14 22.42 -41.72
C ARG A 7 3.58 23.66 -40.98
N GLY A 8 2.30 23.69 -40.66
CA GLY A 8 1.68 24.73 -39.81
C GLY A 8 1.91 26.14 -40.36
N ILE A 9 2.46 27.01 -39.52
CA ILE A 9 2.82 28.41 -39.83
C ILE A 9 3.94 28.55 -40.89
N PHE A 10 4.61 27.46 -41.27
CA PHE A 10 5.68 27.45 -42.27
C PHE A 10 5.20 27.00 -43.66
N GLN A 11 3.89 26.98 -43.91
CA GLN A 11 3.33 26.59 -45.21
C GLN A 11 3.63 27.61 -46.32
N ASP A 12 3.76 28.89 -45.97
CA ASP A 12 3.93 30.00 -46.91
C ASP A 12 5.40 30.26 -47.31
N GLU A 13 6.36 29.48 -46.79
CA GLU A 13 7.74 29.56 -47.25
C GLU A 13 7.85 29.01 -48.68
N LYS A 14 8.41 29.80 -49.61
CA LYS A 14 8.69 29.43 -51.02
C LYS A 14 9.70 28.28 -51.20
N LYS A 15 10.11 27.61 -50.13
CA LYS A 15 10.99 26.44 -50.18
C LYS A 15 10.17 25.17 -50.24
N GLU A 16 10.53 24.28 -51.15
CA GLU A 16 9.98 22.93 -51.20
C GLU A 16 10.18 22.24 -49.83
N PRO A 17 9.15 21.57 -49.30
CA PRO A 17 9.28 20.85 -48.05
C PRO A 17 10.31 19.74 -48.21
N THR A 18 11.30 19.70 -47.32
CA THR A 18 12.33 18.65 -47.33
C THR A 18 12.28 17.76 -46.11
N GLY A 19 12.72 16.50 -46.26
CA GLY A 19 12.87 15.55 -45.16
C GLY A 19 11.53 15.09 -44.56
N ILE A 20 11.33 15.27 -43.25
CA ILE A 20 10.14 14.76 -42.52
C ILE A 20 8.80 15.36 -42.99
N TRP A 21 8.86 16.44 -43.77
CA TRP A 21 7.70 17.12 -44.34
C TRP A 21 7.26 16.52 -45.68
N GLU A 22 8.12 15.77 -46.37
CA GLU A 22 7.80 14.98 -47.57
C GLU A 22 7.02 13.71 -47.21
N CYS A 23 7.18 13.21 -45.98
CA CYS A 23 6.50 12.00 -45.52
C CYS A 23 4.98 12.15 -45.62
N SER A 24 4.35 11.15 -46.23
CA SER A 24 2.90 10.95 -46.25
C SER A 24 2.34 10.76 -44.84
N LYS A 25 1.03 10.96 -44.69
CA LYS A 25 0.33 10.77 -43.41
C LYS A 25 0.52 9.34 -42.86
N SER A 26 0.54 8.33 -43.73
CA SER A 26 0.80 6.94 -43.37
C SER A 26 2.23 6.71 -42.87
N GLU A 27 3.23 7.28 -43.55
CA GLU A 27 4.63 7.16 -43.14
C GLU A 27 4.87 7.84 -41.78
N ARG A 28 4.29 9.03 -41.56
CA ARG A 28 4.39 9.71 -40.25
C ARG A 28 3.78 8.90 -39.12
N LYS A 29 2.64 8.24 -39.36
CA LYS A 29 2.03 7.34 -38.36
C LYS A 29 2.95 6.16 -38.05
N CYS A 30 3.46 5.50 -39.08
CA CYS A 30 4.39 4.37 -38.94
C CYS A 30 5.66 4.78 -38.16
N MET A 31 6.21 5.97 -38.42
CA MET A 31 7.35 6.51 -37.68
C MET A 31 7.02 6.74 -36.20
N VAL A 32 5.86 7.30 -35.87
CA VAL A 32 5.44 7.50 -34.47
C VAL A 32 5.18 6.18 -33.77
N GLU A 33 4.52 5.22 -34.42
CA GLU A 33 4.32 3.88 -33.87
C GLU A 33 5.67 3.22 -33.59
N ARG A 34 6.60 3.30 -34.54
CA ARG A 34 7.96 2.79 -34.37
C ARG A 34 8.69 3.48 -33.22
N TRP A 35 8.68 4.81 -33.13
CA TRP A 35 9.33 5.53 -32.03
C TRP A 35 8.70 5.23 -30.67
N ASN A 36 7.37 5.04 -30.61
CA ASN A 36 6.72 4.61 -29.39
C ASN A 36 7.20 3.22 -28.99
N GLN A 37 7.32 2.29 -29.94
CA GLN A 37 7.85 0.95 -29.68
C GLN A 37 9.34 0.94 -29.31
N GLU A 38 10.16 1.79 -29.93
CA GLU A 38 11.60 1.82 -29.67
C GLU A 38 11.97 2.61 -28.40
N TRP A 39 11.25 3.69 -28.08
CA TRP A 39 11.66 4.63 -27.03
C TRP A 39 10.72 4.64 -25.82
N ILE A 40 9.42 4.46 -26.03
CA ILE A 40 8.44 4.52 -24.93
C ILE A 40 8.23 3.14 -24.32
N GLN A 41 8.00 2.11 -25.15
CA GLN A 41 7.69 0.77 -24.67
C GLN A 41 8.77 0.21 -23.72
N PRO A 42 10.09 0.33 -23.99
CA PRO A 42 11.10 -0.20 -23.08
C PRO A 42 11.12 0.51 -21.72
N GLN A 43 10.74 1.80 -21.68
CA GLN A 43 10.63 2.56 -20.43
C GLN A 43 9.39 2.13 -19.63
N VAL A 44 8.29 1.84 -20.31
CA VAL A 44 7.07 1.29 -19.69
C VAL A 44 7.36 -0.09 -19.13
N ASP A 45 7.98 -0.98 -19.90
CA ASP A 45 8.34 -2.34 -19.45
C ASP A 45 9.30 -2.31 -18.25
N LEU A 46 10.28 -1.39 -18.28
CA LEU A 46 11.18 -1.18 -17.14
C LEU A 46 10.44 -0.67 -15.90
N LEU A 47 9.51 0.27 -16.07
CA LEU A 47 8.71 0.78 -14.98
C LEU A 47 7.83 -0.31 -14.37
N GLU A 48 7.14 -1.10 -15.19
CA GLU A 48 6.30 -2.21 -14.76
C GLU A 48 7.11 -3.24 -13.97
N SER A 49 8.22 -3.73 -14.53
CA SER A 49 9.08 -4.69 -13.86
C SER A 49 9.69 -4.15 -12.55
N THR A 50 10.03 -2.86 -12.51
CA THR A 50 10.51 -2.19 -11.29
C THR A 50 9.42 -2.10 -10.24
N MET A 51 8.18 -1.76 -10.62
CA MET A 51 7.04 -1.70 -9.71
C MET A 51 6.70 -3.07 -9.13
N GLU A 52 6.72 -4.11 -9.96
CA GLU A 52 6.53 -5.49 -9.49
C GLU A 52 7.60 -5.91 -8.49
N SER A 53 8.88 -5.61 -8.79
CA SER A 53 9.99 -5.91 -7.89
C SER A 53 9.86 -5.15 -6.57
N LEU A 54 9.49 -3.87 -6.62
CA LEU A 54 9.24 -3.05 -5.44
C LEU A 54 8.11 -3.63 -4.58
N GLN A 55 7.02 -4.07 -5.21
CA GLN A 55 5.90 -4.67 -4.50
C GLN A 55 6.33 -5.97 -3.81
N LYS A 56 7.00 -6.87 -4.52
CA LYS A 56 7.53 -8.13 -3.95
C LYS A 56 8.47 -7.86 -2.77
N ASN A 57 9.37 -6.88 -2.90
CA ASN A 57 10.29 -6.52 -1.84
C ASN A 57 9.59 -5.91 -0.62
N LYS A 58 8.56 -5.07 -0.84
CA LYS A 58 7.75 -4.51 0.25
C LYS A 58 7.00 -5.61 1.01
N GLU A 59 6.41 -6.57 0.30
CA GLU A 59 5.73 -7.72 0.89
C GLU A 59 6.69 -8.60 1.69
N ALA A 60 7.85 -8.92 1.13
CA ALA A 60 8.91 -9.67 1.81
C ALA A 60 9.43 -8.95 3.07
N MET A 61 9.64 -7.64 3.02
CA MET A 61 10.03 -6.87 4.20
C MET A 61 8.93 -6.87 5.27
N ARG A 62 7.66 -6.78 4.85
CA ARG A 62 6.52 -6.79 5.78
C ARG A 62 6.42 -8.13 6.51
N SER A 63 6.56 -9.25 5.80
CA SER A 63 6.51 -10.58 6.39
C SER A 63 7.68 -10.83 7.35
N LEU A 64 8.90 -10.41 6.97
CA LEU A 64 10.07 -10.51 7.85
C LEU A 64 9.91 -9.68 9.13
N ARG A 65 9.39 -8.45 9.01
CA ARG A 65 9.11 -7.61 10.19
C ARG A 65 8.06 -8.24 11.10
N GLN A 66 6.95 -8.71 10.54
CA GLN A 66 5.93 -9.41 11.32
C GLN A 66 6.49 -10.65 12.02
N GLY A 67 7.29 -11.47 11.33
CA GLY A 67 7.92 -12.64 11.94
C GLY A 67 8.88 -12.28 13.08
N ASN A 68 9.66 -11.21 12.93
CA ASN A 68 10.55 -10.73 14.00
C ASN A 68 9.76 -10.15 15.18
N GLU A 69 8.72 -9.37 14.93
CA GLU A 69 7.81 -8.83 15.96
C GLU A 69 7.20 -9.99 16.77
N LEU A 70 6.67 -11.01 16.09
CA LEU A 70 6.07 -12.18 16.75
C LEU A 70 7.08 -12.94 17.60
N ARG A 71 8.29 -13.19 17.10
CA ARG A 71 9.33 -13.86 17.90
C ARG A 71 9.65 -13.12 19.19
N VAL A 72 9.68 -11.79 19.15
CA VAL A 72 9.91 -10.99 20.37
C VAL A 72 8.72 -11.12 21.32
N LEU A 73 7.50 -11.01 20.80
CA LEU A 73 6.27 -11.12 21.61
C LEU A 73 6.10 -12.51 22.23
N GLU A 74 6.40 -13.60 21.50
CA GLU A 74 6.36 -14.98 22.03
C GLU A 74 7.32 -15.21 23.20
N THR A 75 8.46 -14.50 23.22
CA THR A 75 9.44 -14.60 24.31
C THR A 75 9.15 -13.65 25.47
N ALA A 76 8.21 -12.72 25.32
CA ALA A 76 7.90 -11.74 26.34
C ALA A 76 7.00 -12.33 27.43
N THR A 77 7.33 -12.09 28.70
CA THR A 77 6.47 -12.49 29.83
C THR A 77 5.22 -11.62 29.95
N ILE A 78 5.36 -10.33 29.64
CA ILE A 78 4.28 -9.33 29.73
C ILE A 78 4.30 -8.48 28.46
N ILE A 79 3.13 -8.31 27.85
CA ILE A 79 2.95 -7.47 26.66
C ILE A 79 1.98 -6.34 27.03
N GLY A 80 2.49 -5.10 27.07
CA GLY A 80 1.66 -3.91 27.23
C GLY A 80 1.31 -3.31 25.89
N CYS A 81 0.01 -3.13 25.61
CA CYS A 81 -0.46 -2.52 24.37
C CYS A 81 -1.87 -1.93 24.52
N THR A 82 -2.29 -1.11 23.56
CA THR A 82 -3.68 -0.62 23.49
C THR A 82 -4.61 -1.73 23.00
N THR A 83 -5.91 -1.64 23.29
CA THR A 83 -6.91 -2.65 22.86
C THR A 83 -6.93 -2.86 21.34
N VAL A 84 -6.72 -1.80 20.57
CA VAL A 84 -6.60 -1.87 19.10
C VAL A 84 -5.33 -2.60 18.66
N ALA A 85 -4.20 -2.34 19.33
CA ALA A 85 -2.95 -3.02 19.02
C ALA A 85 -3.01 -4.50 19.40
N ALA A 86 -3.59 -4.84 20.56
CA ALA A 86 -3.82 -6.21 20.99
C ALA A 86 -4.65 -6.99 19.94
N ALA A 87 -5.70 -6.38 19.40
CA ALA A 87 -6.59 -7.02 18.43
C ALA A 87 -5.84 -7.37 17.13
N ARG A 88 -4.86 -6.56 16.73
CA ARG A 88 -4.01 -6.82 15.55
C ARG A 88 -3.16 -8.09 15.71
N TYR A 89 -2.80 -8.47 16.93
CA TYR A 89 -1.99 -9.67 17.20
C TYR A 89 -2.83 -10.85 17.69
N GLN A 90 -4.15 -10.71 17.77
CA GLN A 90 -5.03 -11.79 18.21
C GLN A 90 -4.86 -13.04 17.32
N GLY A 91 -4.77 -14.21 17.96
CA GLY A 91 -4.51 -15.49 17.31
C GLY A 91 -3.04 -15.75 16.97
N LEU A 92 -2.21 -14.71 16.94
CA LEU A 92 -0.75 -14.83 16.83
C LEU A 92 -0.10 -14.88 18.22
N ILE A 93 -0.61 -14.07 19.15
CA ILE A 93 -0.31 -14.20 20.57
C ILE A 93 -1.51 -14.82 21.28
N ASN A 94 -1.24 -15.76 22.17
CA ASN A 94 -2.26 -16.53 22.90
C ASN A 94 -2.05 -16.37 24.41
N PRO A 95 -2.35 -15.18 24.97
CA PRO A 95 -2.21 -14.95 26.40
C PRO A 95 -3.21 -15.80 27.17
N THR A 96 -2.78 -16.33 28.32
CA THR A 96 -3.65 -17.03 29.29
C THR A 96 -4.34 -16.05 30.24
N VAL A 97 -3.68 -14.93 30.54
CA VAL A 97 -4.19 -13.87 31.42
C VAL A 97 -4.22 -12.55 30.66
N VAL A 98 -5.37 -11.88 30.67
CA VAL A 98 -5.55 -10.55 30.06
C VAL A 98 -5.92 -9.55 31.14
N ILE A 99 -5.20 -8.43 31.18
CA ILE A 99 -5.48 -7.31 32.09
C ILE A 99 -5.91 -6.11 31.26
N VAL A 100 -7.06 -5.54 31.60
CA VAL A 100 -7.64 -4.37 30.95
C VAL A 100 -7.70 -3.23 31.97
N GLU A 101 -6.84 -2.24 31.78
CA GLU A 101 -6.90 -0.96 32.50
C GLU A 101 -7.95 -0.03 31.89
N GLU A 102 -8.46 0.91 32.69
CA GLU A 102 -9.51 1.87 32.29
C GLU A 102 -10.76 1.19 31.70
N ALA A 103 -11.14 0.02 32.23
CA ALA A 103 -12.23 -0.81 31.71
C ALA A 103 -13.60 -0.10 31.67
N GLY A 104 -13.80 0.97 32.47
CA GLY A 104 -15.00 1.81 32.42
C GLY A 104 -15.10 2.68 31.16
N GLU A 105 -13.97 2.93 30.49
CA GLU A 105 -13.87 3.76 29.26
C GLU A 105 -13.78 2.93 27.98
N ILE A 106 -13.72 1.60 28.08
CA ILE A 106 -13.52 0.70 26.95
C ILE A 106 -14.84 0.07 26.50
N LEU A 107 -15.06 0.00 25.19
CA LEU A 107 -16.20 -0.73 24.61
C LEU A 107 -16.03 -2.24 24.81
N GLU A 108 -17.11 -2.92 25.17
CA GLU A 108 -17.15 -4.38 25.35
C GLU A 108 -16.62 -5.12 24.11
N SER A 109 -16.94 -4.63 22.90
CA SER A 109 -16.44 -5.20 21.65
C SER A 109 -14.90 -5.22 21.57
N HIS A 110 -14.23 -4.19 22.07
CA HIS A 110 -12.77 -4.12 22.11
C HIS A 110 -12.18 -5.07 23.15
N VAL A 111 -12.91 -5.39 24.21
CA VAL A 111 -12.48 -6.44 25.16
C VAL A 111 -12.64 -7.80 24.51
N LEU A 112 -13.82 -8.11 23.95
CA LEU A 112 -14.16 -9.41 23.37
C LEU A 112 -13.21 -9.83 22.24
N VAL A 113 -12.85 -8.92 21.34
CA VAL A 113 -11.92 -9.22 20.24
C VAL A 113 -10.53 -9.65 20.75
N ASN A 114 -10.14 -9.22 21.96
CA ASN A 114 -8.85 -9.54 22.56
C ASN A 114 -8.85 -10.83 23.40
N LEU A 115 -10.03 -11.42 23.63
CA LEU A 115 -10.16 -12.70 24.34
C LEU A 115 -10.01 -13.85 23.34
N GLY A 116 -8.79 -14.36 23.19
CA GLY A 116 -8.52 -15.58 22.44
C GLY A 116 -9.02 -16.84 23.16
N SER A 117 -9.08 -17.97 22.46
CA SER A 117 -9.49 -19.26 23.05
C SER A 117 -8.55 -19.76 24.16
N SER A 118 -7.35 -19.20 24.27
CA SER A 118 -6.37 -19.49 25.31
C SER A 118 -6.60 -18.69 26.60
N CYS A 119 -7.45 -17.67 26.59
CA CYS A 119 -7.64 -16.79 27.75
C CYS A 119 -8.44 -17.52 28.83
N GLU A 120 -7.82 -17.73 29.98
CA GLU A 120 -8.42 -18.40 31.15
C GLU A 120 -8.80 -17.39 32.24
N GLN A 121 -8.14 -16.24 32.27
CA GLN A 121 -8.39 -15.19 33.27
C GLN A 121 -8.41 -13.80 32.64
N LEU A 122 -9.51 -13.07 32.90
CA LEU A 122 -9.66 -11.67 32.55
C LEU A 122 -9.73 -10.83 33.83
N ILE A 123 -8.87 -9.82 33.93
CA ILE A 123 -8.86 -8.85 35.03
C ILE A 123 -9.22 -7.48 34.44
N MET A 124 -10.32 -6.90 34.90
CA MET A 124 -10.79 -5.59 34.47
C MET A 124 -10.65 -4.59 35.61
N ILE A 125 -9.85 -3.55 35.39
CA ILE A 125 -9.61 -2.47 36.33
C ILE A 125 -10.21 -1.21 35.72
N GLY A 126 -11.11 -0.56 36.44
CA GLY A 126 -11.73 0.68 35.97
C GLY A 126 -12.68 1.25 37.00
N ASP A 127 -12.98 2.54 36.85
CA ASP A 127 -13.95 3.24 37.68
C ASP A 127 -15.21 3.57 36.88
N HIS A 128 -16.30 2.87 37.19
CA HIS A 128 -17.60 3.07 36.55
C HIS A 128 -18.24 4.45 36.82
N LYS A 129 -17.67 5.27 37.72
CA LYS A 129 -18.09 6.65 37.98
C LYS A 129 -17.28 7.70 37.23
N GLN A 130 -16.20 7.30 36.54
CA GLN A 130 -15.41 8.17 35.69
C GLN A 130 -15.98 8.21 34.26
N LEU A 131 -15.14 8.44 33.25
CA LEU A 131 -15.58 8.55 31.87
C LEU A 131 -16.19 7.22 31.40
N LYS A 132 -17.09 7.34 30.42
CA LYS A 132 -17.74 6.21 29.76
C LYS A 132 -17.12 5.99 28.37
N PRO A 133 -17.35 4.83 27.75
CA PRO A 133 -16.85 4.58 26.40
C PRO A 133 -17.44 5.60 25.42
N LYS A 134 -16.57 6.19 24.60
CA LYS A 134 -17.00 7.10 23.52
C LYS A 134 -17.52 6.26 22.35
N ILE A 135 -18.76 6.53 21.94
CA ILE A 135 -19.38 5.94 20.77
C ILE A 135 -19.46 7.07 19.74
N ASP A 136 -18.54 7.07 18.77
CA ASP A 136 -18.54 7.98 17.64
C ASP A 136 -19.13 7.30 16.40
#